data_AF-A0A3D0C343-F1
#
_entry.id   AF-A0A3D0C343-F1
#
_cell.length_a   1.000
_cell.length_b   1.000
_cell.length_c   1.000
_cell.angle_alpha   90.00
_cell.angle_beta   90.00
_cell.angle_gamma   90.00
#
_symmetry.space_group_name_H-M   'P 1'
#
loop_
_entity.id
_entity.type
_entity.pdbx_description
1 polymer ?
#
loop_
_entity_poly.entity_id
_entity_poly.type
_entity_poly.pdbx_seq_one_letter_code
_entity_poly.pdbx_strand_id
1 'polypeptide(L)'
;AVLLQRALIESEQTQLIDATIAQLEAKGVYVVPFFFELSPVSGDYSHLLQLPIAGDKKGESNQDKLSAMQTDVDLIISFRNIHWANQRKVEFEKFNVPVMHAMTYYSGDKKAWENDLQGISANMMSFTLVLPENAGVTDPMIVAAMNMSDQNVEVIDYQLEHLINKAINVVNLKYKANEDKKLTVFVWGDKDVGASFMNIPESIEAISQRLANEGYNTSERDAEYLIANAKKILDPFYRDYQLTELLDNDLAELMPIDEYLTWFNTLPADLTQKITDHWGKPQDNFMAVEKDGKHFFILPRIRNGNMLIMRQPPRSDSKNDENMIYHQGLVPINHFYLAAYFYAREYWKSDAIVHLGTHGSQEYLGGKERGLSIYDQGNLAVWDTPVVYPFIVDDVGEAMQTKRRGRATVISHMTPPFAAAGLEGEIRNLHELMHQYKQLDQGGVKQKTATQLAKLCFDTNICKDLGWEQARIDQEFDKFIDALHIHLEALATANQPLGLHTFGHIPEQALTISTLVQMLGNDFTQRASEFEHEHYSDSLLGEKQDDDEEGDESIAHSHTYHEKSHEKSNEKSDGQGHDKAPEKDETTGSEISTRK
;
A
#
# COMPACT_ATOMS: atom_id res chain seq x y z
N ALA A 1 -26.09 5.43 11.71
CA ALA A 1 -26.85 4.19 11.91
C ALA A 1 -26.02 3.18 12.69
N VAL A 2 -26.66 2.37 13.53
CA VAL A 2 -26.02 1.28 14.29
C VAL A 2 -26.58 -0.05 13.77
N LEU A 3 -25.75 -0.83 13.08
CA LEU A 3 -26.13 -2.14 12.54
C LEU A 3 -25.86 -3.21 13.59
N LEU A 4 -26.91 -3.88 14.04
CA LEU A 4 -26.83 -4.95 15.05
C LEU A 4 -27.40 -6.28 14.55
N GLN A 5 -27.15 -7.34 15.31
CA GLN A 5 -27.76 -8.64 15.09
C GLN A 5 -29.11 -8.70 15.81
N ARG A 6 -30.14 -9.24 15.15
CA ARG A 6 -31.47 -9.47 15.74
C ARG A 6 -31.40 -10.29 17.04
N ALA A 7 -30.50 -11.26 17.09
CA ALA A 7 -30.31 -12.14 18.24
C ALA A 7 -30.01 -11.37 19.54
N LEU A 8 -29.34 -10.22 19.49
CA LEU A 8 -29.04 -9.40 20.67
C LEU A 8 -30.31 -8.86 21.34
N ILE A 9 -31.35 -8.58 20.54
CA ILE A 9 -32.65 -8.17 21.06
C ILE A 9 -33.40 -9.38 21.63
N GLU A 10 -33.37 -10.51 20.92
CA GLU A 10 -34.07 -11.73 21.33
C GLU A 10 -33.50 -12.36 22.61
N SER A 11 -32.20 -12.18 22.86
CA SER A 11 -31.51 -12.65 24.08
C SER A 11 -31.37 -11.59 25.17
N GLU A 12 -31.89 -10.38 24.98
CA GLU A 12 -31.74 -9.23 25.90
C GLU A 12 -30.25 -8.89 26.22
N GLN A 13 -29.35 -9.12 25.25
CA GLN A 13 -27.92 -8.82 25.34
C GLN A 13 -27.59 -7.52 24.59
N THR A 14 -28.27 -6.43 24.95
CA THR A 14 -28.16 -5.12 24.26
C THR A 14 -27.15 -4.16 24.89
N GLN A 15 -26.44 -4.56 25.95
CA GLN A 15 -25.63 -3.65 26.79
C GLN A 15 -24.63 -2.81 25.97
N LEU A 16 -23.94 -3.43 25.01
CA LEU A 16 -23.00 -2.74 24.12
C LEU A 16 -23.69 -1.75 23.17
N ILE A 17 -24.86 -2.13 22.64
CA ILE A 17 -25.65 -1.28 21.74
C ILE A 17 -26.21 -0.09 22.51
N ASP A 18 -26.74 -0.32 23.71
CA ASP A 18 -27.29 0.72 24.58
C ASP A 18 -26.20 1.72 25.00
N ALA A 19 -25.01 1.24 25.37
CA ALA A 19 -23.85 2.09 25.66
C ALA A 19 -23.43 2.92 24.45
N THR A 20 -23.44 2.33 23.26
CA THR A 20 -23.11 3.03 22.00
C THR A 20 -24.11 4.13 21.70
N ILE A 21 -25.42 3.84 21.80
CA ILE A 21 -26.49 4.81 21.58
C ILE A 21 -26.35 5.96 22.59
N ALA A 22 -26.20 5.66 23.87
CA ALA A 22 -26.08 6.67 24.92
C ALA A 22 -24.88 7.60 24.71
N GLN A 23 -23.72 7.07 24.31
CA GLN A 23 -22.53 7.88 24.04
C GLN A 23 -22.67 8.75 22.78
N LEU A 24 -23.30 8.23 21.72
CA LEU A 24 -23.58 9.00 20.50
C LEU A 24 -24.59 10.13 20.77
N GLU A 25 -25.68 9.83 21.47
CA GLU A 25 -26.71 10.82 21.84
C GLU A 25 -26.15 11.89 22.78
N ALA A 26 -25.28 11.52 23.73
CA ALA A 26 -24.58 12.47 24.60
C ALA A 26 -23.68 13.46 23.82
N LYS A 27 -23.23 13.07 22.61
CA LYS A 27 -22.47 13.93 21.69
C LYS A 27 -23.36 14.62 20.64
N GLY A 28 -24.69 14.55 20.80
CA GLY A 28 -25.65 15.21 19.92
C GLY A 28 -25.89 14.50 18.58
N VAL A 29 -25.52 13.22 18.46
CA VAL A 29 -25.72 12.43 17.24
C VAL A 29 -27.06 11.72 17.27
N TYR A 30 -27.85 11.84 16.20
CA TYR A 30 -29.07 11.04 16.02
C TYR A 30 -28.72 9.59 15.66
N VAL A 31 -29.26 8.64 16.41
CA VAL A 31 -28.95 7.22 16.24
C VAL A 31 -30.14 6.47 15.69
N VAL A 32 -29.91 5.74 14.59
CA VAL A 32 -30.87 4.81 14.00
C VAL A 32 -30.32 3.39 14.19
N PRO A 33 -30.72 2.66 15.25
CA PRO A 33 -30.40 1.25 15.40
C PRO A 33 -31.26 0.43 14.43
N PHE A 34 -30.64 -0.49 13.70
CA PHE A 34 -31.36 -1.34 12.75
C PHE A 34 -30.73 -2.73 12.64
N PHE A 35 -31.55 -3.70 12.24
CA PHE A 35 -31.11 -5.05 11.91
C PHE A 35 -31.89 -5.54 10.69
N PHE A 36 -31.37 -6.56 10.04
CA PHE A 36 -32.05 -7.25 8.94
C PHE A 36 -31.74 -8.75 8.98
N GLU A 37 -32.62 -9.55 8.38
CA GLU A 37 -32.50 -11.01 8.36
C GLU A 37 -31.17 -11.47 7.73
N LEU A 38 -30.47 -12.39 8.40
CA LEU A 38 -29.26 -13.01 7.85
C LEU A 38 -29.65 -14.09 6.84
N SER A 39 -29.82 -13.70 5.58
CA SER A 39 -30.21 -14.63 4.51
C SER A 39 -29.34 -14.45 3.25
N PRO A 40 -28.98 -15.55 2.56
CA PRO A 40 -28.29 -15.48 1.27
C PRO A 40 -29.17 -14.90 0.16
N VAL A 41 -30.49 -14.83 0.40
CA VAL A 41 -31.50 -14.21 -0.47
C VAL A 41 -32.20 -13.06 0.26
N SER A 42 -31.54 -12.44 1.24
CA SER A 42 -32.10 -11.41 2.10
C SER A 42 -32.89 -10.37 1.32
N GLY A 43 -34.11 -10.06 1.79
CA GLY A 43 -34.93 -9.01 1.21
C GLY A 43 -34.25 -7.63 1.25
N ASP A 44 -34.65 -6.74 0.34
CA ASP A 44 -34.11 -5.38 0.26
C ASP A 44 -34.41 -4.60 1.55
N TYR A 45 -33.38 -4.34 2.35
CA TYR A 45 -33.47 -3.54 3.58
C TYR A 45 -33.11 -2.06 3.36
N SER A 46 -32.88 -1.64 2.11
CA SER A 46 -32.48 -0.26 1.82
C SER A 46 -33.50 0.76 2.30
N HIS A 47 -34.78 0.39 2.32
CA HIS A 47 -35.88 1.21 2.85
C HIS A 47 -35.74 1.57 4.34
N LEU A 48 -34.88 0.89 5.10
CA LEU A 48 -34.61 1.23 6.50
C LEU A 48 -33.66 2.44 6.64
N LEU A 49 -32.83 2.69 5.64
CA LEU A 49 -31.78 3.73 5.68
C LEU A 49 -31.92 4.76 4.57
N GLN A 50 -32.82 4.54 3.60
CA GLN A 50 -33.06 5.43 2.49
C GLN A 50 -34.50 5.93 2.50
N LEU A 51 -34.66 7.21 2.22
CA LEU A 51 -35.94 7.87 2.05
C LEU A 51 -36.18 8.21 0.57
N PRO A 52 -37.44 8.29 0.11
CA PRO A 52 -37.76 8.81 -1.22
C PRO A 52 -37.29 10.26 -1.35
N ILE A 53 -36.63 10.62 -2.45
CA ILE A 53 -36.29 12.02 -2.74
C ILE A 53 -37.59 12.79 -3.00
N ALA A 54 -37.87 13.82 -2.20
CA ALA A 54 -39.01 14.70 -2.41
C ALA A 54 -38.79 15.54 -3.69
N GLY A 55 -39.30 15.06 -4.82
CA GLY A 55 -39.23 15.77 -6.10
C GLY A 55 -40.21 16.94 -6.16
N ASP A 56 -39.72 18.16 -5.91
CA ASP A 56 -40.44 19.42 -6.11
C ASP A 56 -40.44 19.87 -7.60
N LYS A 57 -40.60 18.91 -8.52
CA LYS A 57 -40.81 19.19 -9.95
C LYS A 57 -42.28 18.97 -10.30
N LYS A 58 -42.98 20.07 -10.60
CA LYS A 58 -44.29 20.05 -11.25
C LYS A 58 -44.14 19.47 -12.65
N GLY A 59 -44.61 18.24 -12.87
CA GLY A 59 -44.74 17.65 -14.21
C GLY A 59 -44.27 16.20 -14.36
N GLU A 60 -43.54 15.62 -13.40
CA GLU A 60 -43.09 14.23 -13.47
C GLU A 60 -44.17 13.25 -12.98
N SER A 61 -44.27 12.09 -13.64
CA SER A 61 -45.24 11.04 -13.31
C SER A 61 -44.96 10.47 -11.91
N ASN A 62 -45.99 9.95 -11.23
CA ASN A 62 -45.81 9.35 -9.89
C ASN A 62 -44.84 8.15 -9.87
N GLN A 63 -44.54 7.53 -11.02
CA GLN A 63 -43.55 6.45 -11.13
C GLN A 63 -42.11 6.99 -11.20
N ASP A 64 -41.89 8.17 -11.78
CA ASP A 64 -40.57 8.81 -11.85
C ASP A 64 -40.18 9.48 -10.52
N LYS A 65 -41.18 9.84 -9.70
CA LYS A 65 -40.97 10.41 -8.35
C LYS A 65 -40.63 9.38 -7.28
N LEU A 66 -40.88 8.09 -7.53
CA LEU A 66 -40.66 6.99 -6.58
C LEU A 66 -39.31 6.28 -6.74
N SER A 67 -38.52 6.63 -7.75
CA SER A 67 -37.36 5.81 -8.16
C SER A 67 -36.00 6.32 -7.69
N ALA A 68 -35.91 7.54 -7.15
CA ALA A 68 -34.67 8.03 -6.55
C ALA A 68 -34.79 7.99 -5.02
N MET A 69 -34.10 7.02 -4.41
CA MET A 69 -33.96 6.88 -2.96
C MET A 69 -32.67 7.58 -2.53
N GLN A 70 -32.70 8.32 -1.43
CA GLN A 70 -31.53 8.97 -0.84
C GLN A 70 -31.25 8.39 0.54
N THR A 71 -29.99 8.06 0.80
CA THR A 71 -29.54 7.63 2.13
C THR A 71 -29.70 8.76 3.14
N ASP A 72 -30.40 8.47 4.25
CA ASP A 72 -30.77 9.42 5.32
C ASP A 72 -29.87 9.30 6.57
N VAL A 73 -28.75 8.60 6.42
CA VAL A 73 -27.73 8.44 7.47
C VAL A 73 -26.37 8.84 6.93
N ASP A 74 -25.45 9.23 7.80
CA ASP A 74 -24.12 9.70 7.39
C ASP A 74 -23.02 8.64 7.50
N LEU A 75 -23.21 7.66 8.36
CA LEU A 75 -22.24 6.60 8.67
C LEU A 75 -22.95 5.39 9.28
N ILE A 76 -22.40 4.19 9.06
CA ILE A 76 -22.85 2.94 9.69
C ILE A 76 -21.75 2.42 10.62
N ILE A 77 -22.07 2.24 11.91
CA ILE A 77 -21.24 1.45 12.83
C ILE A 77 -21.82 0.04 12.87
N SER A 78 -21.06 -0.94 12.39
CA SER A 78 -21.47 -2.34 12.37
C SER A 78 -20.98 -3.08 13.61
N PHE A 79 -21.89 -3.67 14.37
CA PHE A 79 -21.64 -4.63 15.46
C PHE A 79 -21.85 -6.08 15.00
N ARG A 80 -22.04 -6.27 13.70
CA ARG A 80 -22.42 -7.54 13.09
C ARG A 80 -21.24 -8.10 12.31
N ASN A 81 -20.96 -9.40 12.53
CA ASN A 81 -20.07 -10.15 11.66
C ASN A 81 -20.61 -10.14 10.23
N ILE A 82 -19.75 -9.74 9.29
CA ILE A 82 -20.12 -9.60 7.88
C ILE A 82 -20.07 -10.97 7.20
N HIS A 83 -21.22 -11.43 6.71
CA HIS A 83 -21.36 -12.60 5.86
C HIS A 83 -21.75 -12.17 4.44
N TRP A 84 -21.38 -12.99 3.43
CA TRP A 84 -21.61 -12.70 2.01
C TRP A 84 -21.03 -11.35 1.58
N ALA A 85 -19.72 -11.16 1.79
CA ALA A 85 -19.01 -9.88 1.61
C ALA A 85 -19.31 -9.18 0.29
N ASN A 86 -19.33 -9.91 -0.84
CA ASN A 86 -19.62 -9.31 -2.16
C ASN A 86 -21.03 -8.71 -2.25
N GLN A 87 -22.02 -9.36 -1.63
CA GLN A 87 -23.38 -8.82 -1.59
C GLN A 87 -23.44 -7.59 -0.68
N ARG A 88 -22.81 -7.66 0.50
CA ARG A 88 -22.74 -6.54 1.45
C ARG A 88 -22.03 -5.33 0.84
N LYS A 89 -20.97 -5.55 0.04
CA LYS A 89 -20.28 -4.51 -0.72
C LYS A 89 -21.25 -3.72 -1.60
N VAL A 90 -22.02 -4.41 -2.44
CA VAL A 90 -23.00 -3.76 -3.35
C VAL A 90 -24.04 -2.94 -2.57
N GLU A 91 -24.49 -3.45 -1.43
CA GLU A 91 -25.46 -2.75 -0.58
C GLU A 91 -24.84 -1.52 0.11
N PHE A 92 -23.61 -1.62 0.63
CA PHE A 92 -22.90 -0.49 1.23
C PHE A 92 -22.54 0.58 0.18
N GLU A 93 -22.15 0.17 -1.03
CA GLU A 93 -21.95 1.07 -2.17
C GLU A 93 -23.24 1.81 -2.55
N LYS A 94 -24.41 1.14 -2.47
CA LYS A 94 -25.71 1.77 -2.68
C LYS A 94 -26.03 2.83 -1.62
N PHE A 95 -25.63 2.61 -0.37
CA PHE A 95 -25.82 3.63 0.68
C PHE A 95 -24.85 4.79 0.54
N ASN A 96 -23.65 4.55 -0.01
CA ASN A 96 -22.62 5.56 -0.24
C ASN A 96 -22.25 6.35 1.03
N VAL A 97 -22.07 5.63 2.13
CA VAL A 97 -21.64 6.17 3.44
C VAL A 97 -20.53 5.31 4.01
N PRO A 98 -19.63 5.88 4.84
CA PRO A 98 -18.63 5.08 5.53
C PRO A 98 -19.25 3.99 6.40
N VAL A 99 -18.61 2.82 6.44
CA VAL A 99 -18.98 1.71 7.31
C VAL A 99 -17.77 1.36 8.20
N MET A 100 -17.93 1.46 9.51
CA MET A 100 -16.91 1.15 10.51
C MET A 100 -17.26 -0.13 11.28
N HIS A 101 -16.26 -0.90 11.75
CA HIS A 101 -16.50 -2.17 12.42
C HIS A 101 -16.21 -2.11 13.93
N ALA A 102 -17.26 -2.25 14.73
CA ALA A 102 -17.21 -2.48 16.17
C ALA A 102 -17.22 -3.98 16.45
N MET A 103 -16.13 -4.51 17.02
CA MET A 103 -15.93 -5.94 17.23
C MET A 103 -15.92 -6.30 18.71
N THR A 104 -16.30 -7.55 19.00
CA THR A 104 -16.21 -8.16 20.33
C THR A 104 -15.08 -9.17 20.36
N TYR A 105 -14.25 -9.13 21.40
CA TYR A 105 -13.27 -10.15 21.72
C TYR A 105 -13.96 -11.33 22.41
N TYR A 106 -13.77 -12.56 21.92
CA TYR A 106 -14.52 -13.75 22.39
C TYR A 106 -13.70 -14.71 23.26
N SER A 107 -12.44 -14.39 23.56
CA SER A 107 -11.52 -15.29 24.26
C SER A 107 -11.30 -14.91 25.73
N GLY A 108 -12.21 -14.12 26.32
CA GLY A 108 -12.14 -13.71 27.72
C GLY A 108 -12.78 -12.35 27.98
N ASP A 109 -12.54 -11.83 29.18
CA ASP A 109 -12.98 -10.50 29.63
C ASP A 109 -12.09 -9.37 29.06
N LYS A 110 -12.39 -8.12 29.42
CA LYS A 110 -11.61 -6.95 29.00
C LYS A 110 -10.13 -7.11 29.34
N LYS A 111 -9.83 -7.58 30.56
CA LYS A 111 -8.46 -7.75 31.05
C LYS A 111 -7.71 -8.82 30.25
N ALA A 112 -8.38 -9.88 29.82
CA ALA A 112 -7.81 -10.89 28.96
C ALA A 112 -7.40 -10.30 27.60
N TRP A 113 -8.27 -9.50 26.96
CA TRP A 113 -7.92 -8.82 25.71
C TRP A 113 -6.79 -7.79 25.90
N GLU A 114 -6.80 -7.01 26.99
CA GLU A 114 -5.75 -6.03 27.27
C GLU A 114 -4.36 -6.68 27.39
N ASN A 115 -4.28 -7.90 27.92
CA ASN A 115 -3.03 -8.66 28.05
C ASN A 115 -2.70 -9.54 26.82
N ASP A 116 -3.64 -9.74 25.90
CA ASP A 116 -3.40 -10.54 24.69
C ASP A 116 -2.56 -9.75 23.68
N LEU A 117 -1.43 -10.31 23.28
CA LEU A 117 -0.55 -9.74 22.25
C LEU A 117 -1.04 -10.01 20.82
N GLN A 118 -1.93 -10.99 20.61
CA GLN A 118 -2.53 -11.21 19.30
C GLN A 118 -3.72 -10.29 19.07
N GLY A 119 -4.56 -10.13 20.10
CA GLY A 119 -5.82 -9.37 20.09
C GLY A 119 -6.92 -10.08 19.33
N ILE A 120 -6.70 -10.40 18.05
CA ILE A 120 -7.62 -11.24 17.25
C ILE A 120 -6.92 -12.54 16.87
N SER A 121 -7.47 -13.65 17.36
CA SER A 121 -6.96 -14.99 17.06
C SER A 121 -7.02 -15.31 15.56
N ALA A 122 -6.05 -16.10 15.09
CA ALA A 122 -5.97 -16.49 13.67
C ALA A 122 -7.27 -17.16 13.16
N ASN A 123 -7.92 -17.97 14.01
CA ASN A 123 -9.18 -18.66 13.68
C ASN A 123 -10.35 -17.70 13.43
N MET A 124 -10.33 -16.52 14.03
CA MET A 124 -11.39 -15.51 13.88
C MET A 124 -11.11 -14.51 12.75
N MET A 125 -9.89 -14.49 12.20
CA MET A 125 -9.45 -13.50 11.21
C MET A 125 -10.38 -13.44 9.99
N SER A 126 -10.77 -14.61 9.45
CA SER A 126 -11.63 -14.69 8.27
C SER A 126 -12.96 -13.97 8.48
N PHE A 127 -13.55 -14.09 9.67
CA PHE A 127 -14.87 -13.56 9.99
C PHE A 127 -14.85 -12.09 10.46
N THR A 128 -13.79 -11.70 11.16
CA THR A 128 -13.68 -10.39 11.82
C THR A 128 -12.92 -9.35 11.01
N LEU A 129 -12.02 -9.79 10.13
CA LEU A 129 -11.20 -8.90 9.29
C LEU A 129 -11.48 -9.14 7.80
N VAL A 130 -11.21 -10.34 7.28
CA VAL A 130 -11.20 -10.59 5.82
C VAL A 130 -12.56 -10.34 5.16
N LEU A 131 -13.64 -10.91 5.68
CA LEU A 131 -14.98 -10.73 5.10
C LEU A 131 -15.46 -9.26 5.18
N PRO A 132 -15.36 -8.55 6.33
CA PRO A 132 -15.64 -7.12 6.39
C PRO A 132 -14.77 -6.28 5.44
N GLU A 133 -13.48 -6.57 5.34
CA GLU A 133 -12.55 -5.84 4.45
C GLU A 133 -12.93 -5.98 2.98
N ASN A 134 -13.33 -7.19 2.55
CA ASN A 134 -13.87 -7.45 1.21
C ASN A 134 -15.18 -6.71 0.94
N ALA A 135 -15.97 -6.45 1.99
CA ALA A 135 -17.19 -5.66 1.90
C ALA A 135 -16.95 -4.13 1.92
N GLY A 136 -15.69 -3.68 2.06
CA GLY A 136 -15.34 -2.26 2.14
C GLY A 136 -15.51 -1.65 3.54
N VAL A 137 -15.67 -2.47 4.58
CA VAL A 137 -15.75 -1.99 5.97
C VAL A 137 -14.37 -1.57 6.46
N THR A 138 -14.32 -0.48 7.21
CA THR A 138 -13.08 0.20 7.66
C THR A 138 -12.96 0.25 9.18
N ASP A 139 -11.78 0.65 9.67
CA ASP A 139 -11.47 0.89 11.09
C ASP A 139 -11.93 -0.22 12.04
N PRO A 140 -11.43 -1.46 11.89
CA PRO A 140 -11.82 -2.56 12.76
C PRO A 140 -11.29 -2.35 14.19
N MET A 141 -12.19 -2.19 15.16
CA MET A 141 -11.85 -1.90 16.55
C MET A 141 -12.55 -2.85 17.53
N ILE A 142 -11.79 -3.40 18.48
CA ILE A 142 -12.35 -4.19 19.59
C ILE A 142 -12.90 -3.22 20.63
N VAL A 143 -14.22 -3.23 20.84
CA VAL A 143 -14.94 -2.32 21.76
C VAL A 143 -15.65 -3.03 22.90
N ALA A 144 -15.67 -4.36 22.86
CA ALA A 144 -16.22 -5.20 23.92
C ALA A 144 -15.43 -6.50 24.04
N ALA A 145 -15.56 -7.15 25.18
CA ALA A 145 -15.04 -8.48 25.44
C ALA A 145 -16.16 -9.37 26.00
N MET A 146 -16.11 -10.66 25.71
CA MET A 146 -17.07 -11.63 26.19
C MET A 146 -16.34 -12.94 26.47
N ASN A 147 -16.58 -13.50 27.67
CA ASN A 147 -16.21 -14.86 27.97
C ASN A 147 -17.32 -15.80 27.47
N MET A 148 -16.99 -16.70 26.55
CA MET A 148 -17.95 -17.66 25.97
C MET A 148 -18.59 -18.60 27.01
N SER A 149 -18.01 -18.71 28.21
CA SER A 149 -18.49 -19.59 29.28
C SER A 149 -19.66 -18.99 30.06
N ASP A 150 -19.66 -17.68 30.30
CA ASP A 150 -20.71 -16.96 31.03
C ASP A 150 -21.56 -16.08 30.11
N GLN A 151 -21.13 -15.88 28.86
CA GLN A 151 -21.74 -15.03 27.84
C GLN A 151 -21.98 -13.59 28.30
N ASN A 152 -21.26 -13.14 29.32
CA ASN A 152 -21.37 -11.78 29.82
C ASN A 152 -20.55 -10.84 28.93
N VAL A 153 -21.21 -9.81 28.38
CA VAL A 153 -20.57 -8.78 27.56
C VAL A 153 -20.04 -7.68 28.47
N GLU A 154 -18.73 -7.47 28.44
CA GLU A 154 -18.06 -6.33 29.06
C GLU A 154 -17.72 -5.29 27.99
N VAL A 155 -18.25 -4.07 28.13
CA VAL A 155 -17.91 -2.94 27.26
C VAL A 155 -16.52 -2.42 27.63
N ILE A 156 -15.68 -2.18 26.61
CA ILE A 156 -14.37 -1.58 26.80
C ILE A 156 -14.52 -0.08 26.56
N ASP A 157 -14.94 0.64 27.60
CA ASP A 157 -15.44 2.02 27.49
C ASP A 157 -14.52 2.96 26.70
N TYR A 158 -13.22 2.94 26.97
CA TYR A 158 -12.26 3.81 26.28
C TYR A 158 -12.15 3.46 24.78
N GLN A 159 -12.21 2.18 24.41
CA GLN A 159 -12.19 1.79 23.00
C GLN A 159 -13.45 2.25 22.28
N LEU A 160 -14.61 2.06 22.92
CA LEU A 160 -15.89 2.48 22.37
C LEU A 160 -15.93 4.00 22.17
N GLU A 161 -15.43 4.76 23.14
CA GLU A 161 -15.34 6.23 23.05
C GLU A 161 -14.50 6.65 21.83
N HIS A 162 -13.32 6.06 21.62
CA HIS A 162 -12.45 6.40 20.49
C HIS A 162 -12.98 5.94 19.13
N LEU A 163 -13.72 4.83 19.08
CA LEU A 163 -14.45 4.46 17.87
C LEU A 163 -15.52 5.52 17.54
N ILE A 164 -16.29 5.95 18.54
CA ILE A 164 -17.35 6.95 18.38
C ILE A 164 -16.78 8.31 17.99
N ASN A 165 -15.71 8.76 18.65
CA ASN A 165 -15.04 10.02 18.33
C ASN A 165 -14.55 10.03 16.88
N LYS A 166 -13.90 8.94 16.44
CA LYS A 166 -13.48 8.85 15.04
C LYS A 166 -14.66 8.80 14.08
N ALA A 167 -15.73 8.08 14.39
CA ALA A 167 -16.94 8.04 13.58
C ALA A 167 -17.53 9.46 13.39
N ILE A 168 -17.59 10.25 14.47
CA ILE A 168 -18.02 11.66 14.42
C ILE A 168 -17.07 12.49 13.57
N ASN A 169 -15.75 12.33 13.71
CA ASN A 169 -14.77 13.07 12.91
C ASN A 169 -14.88 12.73 11.41
N VAL A 170 -15.13 11.46 11.07
CA VAL A 170 -15.41 11.05 9.68
C VAL A 170 -16.67 11.71 9.14
N VAL A 171 -17.75 11.77 9.93
CA VAL A 171 -18.99 12.46 9.53
C VAL A 171 -18.77 13.97 9.40
N ASN A 172 -17.98 14.58 10.27
CA ASN A 172 -17.65 16.00 10.21
C ASN A 172 -16.94 16.38 8.90
N LEU A 173 -16.20 15.47 8.27
CA LEU A 173 -15.63 15.71 6.94
C LEU A 173 -16.69 15.97 5.87
N LYS A 174 -17.91 15.43 6.00
CA LYS A 174 -19.01 15.69 5.07
C LYS A 174 -19.57 17.10 5.23
N TYR A 175 -19.68 17.59 6.47
CA TYR A 175 -20.39 18.82 6.79
C TYR A 175 -19.50 20.06 6.92
N LYS A 176 -18.22 19.89 7.23
CA LYS A 176 -17.27 21.00 7.29
C LYS A 176 -17.08 21.58 5.88
N ALA A 177 -17.09 22.91 5.77
CA ALA A 177 -16.80 23.58 4.50
C ALA A 177 -15.38 23.23 4.04
N ASN A 178 -15.19 23.02 2.73
CA ASN A 178 -13.90 22.61 2.18
C ASN A 178 -12.80 23.63 2.48
N GLU A 179 -13.12 24.93 2.45
CA GLU A 179 -12.17 26.01 2.74
C GLU A 179 -11.60 25.94 4.17
N ASP A 180 -12.37 25.41 5.13
CA ASP A 180 -11.99 25.30 6.54
C ASP A 180 -11.31 23.97 6.88
N LYS A 181 -11.30 23.00 5.97
CA LYS A 181 -10.71 21.69 6.22
C LYS A 181 -9.19 21.78 6.27
N LYS A 182 -8.61 21.21 7.32
CA LYS A 182 -7.18 21.12 7.55
C LYS A 182 -6.69 19.70 7.39
N LEU A 183 -5.57 19.53 6.72
CA LEU A 183 -4.95 18.24 6.46
C LEU A 183 -3.50 18.26 6.95
N THR A 184 -3.03 17.11 7.43
CA THR A 184 -1.60 16.84 7.57
C THR A 184 -1.24 15.66 6.69
N VAL A 185 -0.33 15.88 5.75
CA VAL A 185 0.24 14.88 4.85
C VAL A 185 1.59 14.46 5.41
N PHE A 186 1.67 13.24 5.93
CA PHE A 186 2.94 12.62 6.28
C PHE A 186 3.51 11.90 5.06
N VAL A 187 4.70 12.33 4.63
CA VAL A 187 5.46 11.66 3.58
C VAL A 187 6.52 10.77 4.20
N TRP A 188 6.72 9.60 3.61
CA TRP A 188 7.87 8.76 3.91
C TRP A 188 9.01 9.03 2.92
N GLY A 189 10.24 9.01 3.43
CA GLY A 189 11.47 9.18 2.67
C GLY A 189 12.68 9.13 3.59
N ASP A 190 13.71 8.39 3.19
CA ASP A 190 15.00 8.39 3.87
C ASP A 190 15.76 9.66 3.46
N LYS A 191 16.58 9.59 2.40
CA LYS A 191 17.35 10.74 1.87
C LYS A 191 16.68 11.45 0.71
N ASP A 192 15.77 10.77 0.03
CA ASP A 192 14.95 11.28 -1.06
C ASP A 192 13.47 11.00 -0.75
N VAL A 193 12.58 11.91 -1.14
CA VAL A 193 11.13 11.73 -0.97
C VAL A 193 10.63 10.85 -2.11
N GLY A 194 10.80 9.54 -1.97
CA GLY A 194 10.30 8.53 -2.90
C GLY A 194 9.85 7.29 -2.13
N ALA A 195 8.73 6.70 -2.55
CA ALA A 195 8.13 5.56 -1.85
C ALA A 195 7.48 4.61 -2.87
N SER A 196 8.04 3.39 -3.00
CA SER A 196 7.65 2.34 -3.96
C SER A 196 7.08 2.88 -5.28
N PHE A 197 7.95 3.48 -6.08
CA PHE A 197 7.62 3.98 -7.41
C PHE A 197 6.59 5.12 -7.48
N MET A 198 6.25 5.79 -6.38
CA MET A 198 5.44 7.02 -6.40
C MET A 198 6.33 8.27 -6.53
N ASN A 199 5.94 9.19 -7.42
CA ASN A 199 6.49 10.54 -7.50
C ASN A 199 5.80 11.43 -6.45
N ILE A 200 6.38 11.52 -5.26
CA ILE A 200 5.74 12.21 -4.14
C ILE A 200 5.56 13.72 -4.39
N PRO A 201 6.55 14.48 -4.88
CA PRO A 201 6.36 15.91 -5.17
C PRO A 201 5.23 16.17 -6.17
N GLU A 202 5.22 15.49 -7.32
CA GLU A 202 4.15 15.67 -8.31
C GLU A 202 2.80 15.16 -7.80
N SER A 203 2.79 14.11 -6.97
CA SER A 203 1.54 13.62 -6.36
C SER A 203 0.97 14.62 -5.37
N ILE A 204 1.80 15.29 -4.56
CA ILE A 204 1.35 16.37 -3.67
C ILE A 204 0.85 17.56 -4.46
N GLU A 205 1.53 17.93 -5.55
CA GLU A 205 1.06 18.98 -6.46
C GLU A 205 -0.34 18.63 -7.01
N ALA A 206 -0.51 17.44 -7.59
CA ALA A 206 -1.77 16.98 -8.15
C ALA A 206 -2.89 16.95 -7.10
N ILE A 207 -2.60 16.44 -5.89
CA ILE A 207 -3.55 16.44 -4.76
C ILE A 207 -3.90 17.88 -4.37
N SER A 208 -2.91 18.76 -4.21
CA SER A 208 -3.10 20.14 -3.80
C SER A 208 -3.95 20.93 -4.79
N GLN A 209 -3.67 20.79 -6.08
CA GLN A 209 -4.42 21.45 -7.16
C GLN A 209 -5.84 20.91 -7.23
N ARG A 210 -6.03 19.59 -7.11
CA ARG A 210 -7.37 19.02 -7.08
C ARG A 210 -8.16 19.53 -5.87
N LEU A 211 -7.55 19.58 -4.69
CA LEU A 211 -8.19 20.12 -3.49
C LEU A 211 -8.55 21.60 -3.66
N ALA A 212 -7.66 22.43 -4.21
CA ALA A 212 -7.94 23.85 -4.49
C ALA A 212 -9.16 24.01 -5.42
N ASN A 213 -9.23 23.20 -6.48
CA ASN A 213 -10.36 23.19 -7.42
C ASN A 213 -11.69 22.76 -6.77
N GLU A 214 -11.64 21.95 -5.71
CA GLU A 214 -12.81 21.56 -4.91
C GLU A 214 -13.12 22.58 -3.79
N GLY A 215 -12.42 23.71 -3.75
CA GLY A 215 -12.66 24.81 -2.79
C GLY A 215 -11.95 24.64 -1.45
N TYR A 216 -10.94 23.77 -1.34
CA TYR A 216 -10.07 23.75 -0.17
C TYR A 216 -9.10 24.91 -0.20
N ASN A 217 -8.74 25.43 0.98
CA ASN A 217 -7.71 26.45 1.11
C ASN A 217 -6.32 25.82 1.03
N THR A 218 -5.92 25.34 -0.15
CA THR A 218 -4.55 24.91 -0.46
C THR A 218 -3.93 25.92 -1.43
N SER A 219 -2.62 26.13 -1.39
CA SER A 219 -1.96 27.00 -2.39
C SER A 219 -1.55 26.16 -3.60
N GLU A 220 -1.62 26.77 -4.78
CA GLU A 220 -1.04 26.21 -5.99
C GLU A 220 0.49 26.29 -5.88
N ARG A 221 1.11 25.14 -5.60
CA ARG A 221 2.57 24.97 -5.53
C ARG A 221 2.95 23.88 -6.51
N ASP A 222 3.94 24.16 -7.34
CA ASP A 222 4.50 23.20 -8.29
C ASP A 222 5.40 22.17 -7.60
N ALA A 223 5.70 21.09 -8.32
CA ALA A 223 6.64 20.07 -7.87
C ALA A 223 8.03 20.65 -7.60
N GLU A 224 8.51 21.64 -8.36
CA GLU A 224 9.83 22.26 -8.12
C GLU A 224 9.92 22.93 -6.74
N TYR A 225 8.88 23.65 -6.33
CA TYR A 225 8.79 24.24 -4.98
C TYR A 225 8.84 23.16 -3.90
N LEU A 226 8.12 22.06 -4.11
CA LEU A 226 8.09 20.94 -3.17
C LEU A 226 9.46 20.27 -3.07
N ILE A 227 10.13 20.00 -4.20
CA ILE A 227 11.49 19.42 -4.25
C ILE A 227 12.49 20.34 -3.54
N ALA A 228 12.44 21.65 -3.81
CA ALA A 228 13.37 22.63 -3.23
C ALA A 228 13.25 22.73 -1.71
N ASN A 229 12.07 22.48 -1.15
CA ASN A 229 11.83 22.54 0.29
C ASN A 229 11.85 21.18 0.98
N ALA A 230 11.56 20.09 0.27
CA ALA A 230 11.62 18.72 0.78
C ALA A 230 12.98 18.42 1.39
N LYS A 231 14.06 18.71 0.65
CA LYS A 231 15.42 18.53 1.16
C LYS A 231 15.68 19.31 2.45
N LYS A 232 15.21 20.56 2.53
CA LYS A 232 15.40 21.41 3.72
C LYS A 232 14.70 20.85 4.94
N ILE A 233 13.50 20.28 4.81
CA ILE A 233 12.78 19.68 5.93
C ILE A 233 13.30 18.27 6.30
N LEU A 234 14.05 17.61 5.40
CA LEU A 234 14.67 16.31 5.65
C LEU A 234 16.08 16.42 6.25
N ASP A 235 16.91 17.38 5.80
CA ASP A 235 18.30 17.54 6.21
C ASP A 235 18.53 17.56 7.76
N PRO A 236 17.67 18.17 8.60
CA PRO A 236 17.83 18.18 10.06
C PRO A 236 17.89 16.78 10.69
N PHE A 237 17.24 15.79 10.07
CA PHE A 237 17.27 14.41 10.54
C PHE A 237 18.63 13.72 10.31
N TYR A 238 19.43 14.21 9.36
CA TYR A 238 20.69 13.57 8.93
C TYR A 238 21.93 14.42 9.21
N ARG A 239 21.78 15.73 9.46
CA ARG A 239 22.88 16.69 9.59
C ARG A 239 22.67 17.60 10.80
N ASP A 240 23.75 18.05 11.42
CA ASP A 240 23.71 18.79 12.70
C ASP A 240 23.43 20.30 12.54
N TYR A 241 22.90 20.75 11.40
CA TYR A 241 22.71 22.17 11.10
C TYR A 241 21.30 22.69 11.43
N GLN A 242 21.23 24.01 11.57
CA GLN A 242 20.48 24.75 12.58
C GLN A 242 18.95 24.63 12.44
N LEU A 243 18.32 23.98 13.41
CA LEU A 243 16.86 23.92 13.56
C LEU A 243 16.19 25.32 13.54
N THR A 244 16.93 26.37 13.93
CA THR A 244 16.48 27.76 13.85
C THR A 244 16.34 28.29 12.43
N GLU A 245 17.16 27.82 11.48
CA GLU A 245 17.06 28.21 10.07
C GLU A 245 15.73 27.76 9.44
N LEU A 246 15.19 26.62 9.89
CA LEU A 246 13.85 26.20 9.46
C LEU A 246 12.78 27.20 9.91
N LEU A 247 12.89 27.72 11.14
CA LEU A 247 11.94 28.71 11.65
C LEU A 247 12.03 30.02 10.88
N ASP A 248 13.26 30.49 10.63
CA ASP A 248 13.51 31.73 9.89
C ASP A 248 12.97 31.67 8.45
N ASN A 249 12.95 30.47 7.86
CA ASN A 249 12.43 30.22 6.51
C ASN A 249 10.95 29.80 6.46
N ASP A 250 10.21 29.80 7.58
CA ASP A 250 8.84 29.26 7.70
C ASP A 250 8.72 27.79 7.22
N LEU A 251 9.69 26.96 7.61
CA LEU A 251 9.77 25.53 7.31
C LEU A 251 9.69 24.64 8.55
N ALA A 252 9.25 25.19 9.69
CA ALA A 252 9.00 24.40 10.88
C ALA A 252 7.89 25.00 11.76
N GLU A 253 7.28 24.15 12.57
CA GLU A 253 6.41 24.54 13.68
C GLU A 253 7.11 24.36 15.02
N LEU A 254 6.62 25.08 16.02
CA LEU A 254 7.03 24.92 17.41
C LEU A 254 5.96 24.15 18.16
N MET A 255 6.30 22.97 18.67
CA MET A 255 5.44 22.20 19.58
C MET A 255 5.93 22.39 21.02
N PRO A 256 5.21 23.14 21.89
CA PRO A 256 5.60 23.33 23.28
C PRO A 256 5.66 21.99 24.02
N ILE A 257 6.83 21.64 24.58
CA ILE A 257 7.00 20.33 25.22
C ILE A 257 6.07 20.17 26.44
N ASP A 258 5.78 21.25 27.16
CA ASP A 258 4.86 21.21 28.32
C ASP A 258 3.40 20.90 27.92
N GLU A 259 2.95 21.38 26.76
CA GLU A 259 1.61 21.06 26.24
C GLU A 259 1.52 19.60 25.80
N TYR A 260 2.57 19.11 25.13
CA TYR A 260 2.71 17.68 24.81
C TYR A 260 2.69 16.83 26.10
N LEU A 261 3.47 17.22 27.11
CA LEU A 261 3.56 16.51 28.38
C LEU A 261 2.24 16.55 29.16
N THR A 262 1.47 17.64 29.06
CA THR A 262 0.14 17.73 29.67
C THR A 262 -0.77 16.61 29.15
N TRP A 263 -0.80 16.38 27.84
CA TRP A 263 -1.53 15.25 27.27
C TRP A 263 -0.87 13.90 27.56
N PHE A 264 0.44 13.79 27.39
CA PHE A 264 1.18 12.54 27.60
C PHE A 264 0.95 11.97 29.00
N ASN A 265 0.91 12.83 30.01
CA ASN A 265 0.66 12.45 31.41
C ASN A 265 -0.80 12.05 31.69
N THR A 266 -1.73 12.18 30.73
CA THR A 266 -3.09 11.61 30.83
C THR A 266 -3.17 10.15 30.40
N LEU A 267 -2.14 9.65 29.70
CA LEU A 267 -2.07 8.28 29.22
C LEU A 267 -1.79 7.30 30.38
N PRO A 268 -2.06 5.98 30.22
CA PRO A 268 -1.75 4.98 31.23
C PRO A 268 -0.29 5.04 31.71
N ALA A 269 -0.10 4.99 33.04
CA ALA A 269 1.23 5.12 33.65
C ALA A 269 2.25 4.12 33.09
N ASP A 270 1.87 2.85 32.93
CA ASP A 270 2.73 1.81 32.36
C ASP A 270 3.22 2.11 30.94
N LEU A 271 2.42 2.82 30.13
CA LEU A 271 2.81 3.23 28.79
C LEU A 271 3.81 4.39 28.84
N THR A 272 3.49 5.44 29.62
CA THR A 272 4.34 6.63 29.75
C THR A 272 5.70 6.31 30.38
N GLN A 273 5.72 5.41 31.37
CA GLN A 273 6.94 4.98 32.05
C GLN A 273 7.87 4.23 31.10
N LYS A 274 7.34 3.29 30.28
CA LYS A 274 8.15 2.57 29.28
C LYS A 274 8.82 3.49 28.27
N ILE A 275 8.11 4.54 27.83
CA ILE A 275 8.64 5.53 26.90
C ILE A 275 9.73 6.36 27.59
N THR A 276 9.44 6.87 28.79
CA THR A 276 10.38 7.70 29.56
C THR A 276 11.63 6.93 29.97
N ASP A 277 11.51 5.66 30.37
CA ASP A 277 12.63 4.80 30.75
C ASP A 277 13.56 4.50 29.58
N HIS A 278 13.00 4.37 28.38
CA HIS A 278 13.76 4.06 27.17
C HIS A 278 14.39 5.31 26.54
N TRP A 279 13.63 6.39 26.40
CA TRP A 279 14.04 7.59 25.66
C TRP A 279 14.54 8.73 26.55
N GLY A 280 14.35 8.66 27.87
CA GLY A 280 14.70 9.74 28.78
C GLY A 280 13.72 10.91 28.69
N LYS A 281 14.25 12.13 28.81
CA LYS A 281 13.40 13.33 28.82
C LYS A 281 13.17 13.83 27.40
N PRO A 282 11.97 14.35 27.07
CA PRO A 282 11.69 14.90 25.75
C PRO A 282 12.62 16.07 25.36
N GLN A 283 13.14 16.82 26.34
CA GLN A 283 14.07 17.93 26.11
C GLN A 283 15.46 17.48 25.63
N ASP A 284 15.83 16.21 25.83
CA ASP A 284 17.14 15.67 25.44
C ASP A 284 17.18 15.21 23.97
N ASN A 285 16.03 15.24 23.28
CA ASN A 285 15.90 14.85 21.89
C ASN A 285 16.62 15.84 20.95
N PHE A 286 17.21 15.34 19.87
CA PHE A 286 17.98 16.17 18.92
C PHE A 286 17.13 17.21 18.14
N MET A 287 15.80 17.09 18.15
CA MET A 287 14.85 18.05 17.58
C MET A 287 14.30 19.04 18.61
N ALA A 288 14.71 18.96 19.87
CA ALA A 288 14.30 19.87 20.92
C ALA A 288 15.20 21.11 21.00
N VAL A 289 14.60 22.28 21.23
CA VAL A 289 15.32 23.53 21.48
C VAL A 289 14.72 24.28 22.67
N GLU A 290 15.52 25.12 23.30
CA GLU A 290 15.06 26.10 24.29
C GLU A 290 14.97 27.48 23.64
N LYS A 291 13.82 28.14 23.81
CA LYS A 291 13.59 29.51 23.37
C LYS A 291 12.82 30.28 24.45
N ASP A 292 13.37 31.42 24.87
CA ASP A 292 12.77 32.28 25.90
C ASP A 292 12.43 31.55 27.21
N GLY A 293 13.28 30.60 27.63
CA GLY A 293 13.10 29.79 28.84
C GLY A 293 12.02 28.71 28.75
N LYS A 294 11.52 28.41 27.54
CA LYS A 294 10.57 27.32 27.26
C LYS A 294 11.17 26.33 26.27
N HIS A 295 10.82 25.06 26.42
CA HIS A 295 11.27 23.99 25.53
C HIS A 295 10.24 23.68 24.44
N PHE A 296 10.73 23.48 23.23
CA PHE A 296 9.92 23.15 22.06
C PHE A 296 10.55 22.01 21.28
N PHE A 297 9.72 21.13 20.71
CA PHE A 297 10.14 20.37 19.54
C PHE A 297 10.01 21.24 18.30
N ILE A 298 11.05 21.25 17.46
CA ILE A 298 11.02 21.81 16.12
C ILE A 298 10.45 20.75 15.20
N LEU A 299 9.30 21.02 14.58
CA LEU A 299 8.63 20.10 13.67
C LEU A 299 8.81 20.59 12.22
N PRO A 300 9.76 20.04 11.43
CA PRO A 300 9.95 20.45 10.04
C PRO A 300 8.68 20.21 9.22
N ARG A 301 8.26 21.22 8.45
CA ARG A 301 7.08 21.16 7.59
C ARG A 301 7.16 22.09 6.40
N ILE A 302 6.36 21.80 5.38
CA ILE A 302 5.97 22.77 4.36
C ILE A 302 4.49 23.09 4.60
N ARG A 303 4.15 24.38 4.78
CA ARG A 303 2.75 24.81 4.87
C ARG A 303 2.24 25.22 3.51
N ASN A 304 1.16 24.59 3.09
CA ASN A 304 0.48 24.83 1.83
C ASN A 304 -1.00 25.16 2.08
N GLY A 305 -1.25 26.39 2.54
CA GLY A 305 -2.56 26.78 3.07
C GLY A 305 -2.94 25.95 4.30
N ASN A 306 -4.10 25.32 4.26
CA ASN A 306 -4.63 24.40 5.26
C ASN A 306 -4.10 22.96 5.10
N MET A 307 -3.09 22.72 4.26
CA MET A 307 -2.38 21.45 4.17
C MET A 307 -0.96 21.58 4.72
N LEU A 308 -0.63 20.85 5.79
CA LEU A 308 0.73 20.70 6.27
C LEU A 308 1.36 19.46 5.64
N ILE A 309 2.55 19.59 5.08
CA ILE A 309 3.34 18.47 4.57
C ILE A 309 4.52 18.27 5.51
N MET A 310 4.65 17.07 6.05
CA MET A 310 5.66 16.73 7.07
C MET A 310 6.32 15.42 6.71
N ARG A 311 7.61 15.27 6.98
CA ARG A 311 8.22 13.94 7.03
C ARG A 311 7.57 13.17 8.17
N GLN A 312 7.22 11.91 7.95
CA GLN A 312 6.88 11.05 9.07
C GLN A 312 8.08 10.98 10.04
N PRO A 313 7.88 11.20 11.35
CA PRO A 313 8.99 11.25 12.30
C PRO A 313 9.80 9.95 12.32
N PRO A 314 11.12 10.00 12.58
CA PRO A 314 11.93 8.80 12.70
C PRO A 314 11.53 8.00 13.94
N ARG A 315 11.70 6.67 13.88
CA ARG A 315 11.42 5.79 15.01
C ARG A 315 12.48 5.84 16.12
N SER A 316 13.65 6.45 15.82
CA SER A 316 14.79 6.58 16.74
C SER A 316 15.07 8.04 17.08
N ASP A 317 15.57 8.28 18.30
CA ASP A 317 16.18 9.55 18.71
C ASP A 317 17.66 9.65 18.29
N SER A 318 18.22 8.58 17.71
CA SER A 318 19.60 8.55 17.21
C SER A 318 19.63 8.42 15.68
N LYS A 319 20.40 9.31 15.05
CA LYS A 319 20.61 9.37 13.59
C LYS A 319 21.23 8.08 13.02
N ASN A 320 21.92 7.30 13.83
CA ASN A 320 22.67 6.11 13.41
C ASN A 320 21.94 4.79 13.70
N ASP A 321 20.84 4.82 14.47
CA ASP A 321 20.22 3.60 15.02
C ASP A 321 18.87 3.25 14.39
N GLU A 322 18.39 4.00 13.38
CA GLU A 322 17.13 3.69 12.71
C GLU A 322 17.16 2.28 12.09
N ASN A 323 18.31 1.84 11.56
CA ASN A 323 18.53 0.49 11.07
C ASN A 323 18.63 -0.58 12.19
N MET A 324 19.04 -0.19 13.41
CA MET A 324 19.19 -1.13 14.53
C MET A 324 17.85 -1.49 15.17
N ILE A 325 16.85 -0.60 15.09
CA ILE A 325 15.50 -0.85 15.62
C ILE A 325 14.83 -2.04 14.92
N TYR A 326 15.14 -2.30 13.64
CA TYR A 326 14.59 -3.44 12.90
C TYR A 326 15.02 -4.81 13.43
N HIS A 327 16.09 -4.88 14.23
CA HIS A 327 16.63 -6.12 14.80
C HIS A 327 16.46 -6.22 16.33
N GLN A 328 15.92 -5.17 16.96
CA GLN A 328 15.60 -5.16 18.39
C GLN A 328 14.12 -5.53 18.58
N GLY A 329 13.75 -5.97 19.78
CA GLY A 329 12.36 -6.35 20.10
C GLY A 329 11.39 -5.16 20.04
N LEU A 330 10.39 -5.14 20.92
CA LEU A 330 9.42 -4.05 20.95
C LEU A 330 10.07 -2.74 21.46
N VAL A 331 10.54 -1.88 20.55
CA VAL A 331 11.01 -0.53 20.89
C VAL A 331 9.80 0.39 21.15
N PRO A 332 9.71 1.08 22.30
CA PRO A 332 8.66 2.07 22.55
C PRO A 332 8.72 3.22 21.54
N ILE A 333 7.57 3.78 21.17
CA ILE A 333 7.52 5.00 20.36
C ILE A 333 8.21 6.16 21.11
N ASN A 334 9.00 6.98 20.41
CA ASN A 334 9.70 8.10 21.04
C ASN A 334 8.81 9.34 21.21
N HIS A 335 9.28 10.27 22.05
CA HIS A 335 8.55 11.50 22.35
C HIS A 335 8.35 12.40 21.13
N PHE A 336 9.36 12.55 20.27
CA PHE A 336 9.28 13.40 19.08
C PHE A 336 8.21 12.92 18.09
N TYR A 337 8.14 11.60 17.86
CA TYR A 337 7.14 10.96 17.03
C TYR A 337 5.73 11.24 17.58
N LEU A 338 5.50 11.00 18.87
CA LEU A 338 4.21 11.29 19.49
C LEU A 338 3.88 12.79 19.44
N ALA A 339 4.84 13.68 19.67
CA ALA A 339 4.64 15.11 19.67
C ALA A 339 4.27 15.65 18.28
N ALA A 340 4.87 15.12 17.21
CA ALA A 340 4.54 15.52 15.84
C ALA A 340 3.12 15.11 15.44
N TYR A 341 2.71 13.89 15.78
CA TYR A 341 1.32 13.47 15.56
C TYR A 341 0.36 14.26 16.45
N PHE A 342 0.68 14.42 17.74
CA PHE A 342 -0.11 15.24 18.68
C PHE A 342 -0.32 16.67 18.18
N TYR A 343 0.74 17.30 17.65
CA TYR A 343 0.64 18.59 17.00
C TYR A 343 -0.36 18.56 15.83
N ALA A 344 -0.27 17.56 14.95
CA ALA A 344 -1.19 17.42 13.83
C ALA A 344 -2.67 17.30 14.27
N ARG A 345 -2.97 16.54 15.33
CA ARG A 345 -4.35 16.30 15.82
C ARG A 345 -4.91 17.41 16.71
N GLU A 346 -4.15 17.91 17.69
CA GLU A 346 -4.69 18.81 18.73
C GLU A 346 -4.31 20.28 18.50
N TYR A 347 -3.12 20.56 17.97
CA TYR A 347 -2.62 21.92 17.82
C TYR A 347 -2.97 22.51 16.46
N TRP A 348 -2.59 21.81 15.38
CA TRP A 348 -2.99 22.15 14.01
C TRP A 348 -4.48 21.88 13.77
N LYS A 349 -5.02 20.83 14.42
CA LYS A 349 -6.40 20.35 14.30
C LYS A 349 -6.73 19.85 12.90
N SER A 350 -5.94 18.89 12.43
CA SER A 350 -6.21 18.18 11.18
C SER A 350 -7.58 17.52 11.26
N ASP A 351 -8.42 17.74 10.25
CA ASP A 351 -9.65 16.98 10.08
C ASP A 351 -9.37 15.59 9.49
N ALA A 352 -8.26 15.43 8.79
CA ALA A 352 -7.75 14.14 8.35
C ALA A 352 -6.21 14.13 8.26
N ILE A 353 -5.63 12.96 8.50
CA ILE A 353 -4.23 12.66 8.23
C ILE A 353 -4.17 11.88 6.92
N VAL A 354 -3.23 12.27 6.05
CA VAL A 354 -2.90 11.54 4.83
C VAL A 354 -1.51 10.98 5.00
N HIS A 355 -1.34 9.66 4.94
CA HIS A 355 -0.02 9.06 4.73
C HIS A 355 0.18 8.90 3.24
N LEU A 356 1.28 9.41 2.71
CA LEU A 356 1.57 9.39 1.28
C LEU A 356 2.89 8.69 1.00
N GLY A 357 2.82 7.66 0.17
CA GLY A 357 3.93 6.76 -0.12
C GLY A 357 3.88 5.47 0.70
N THR A 358 4.38 4.38 0.15
CA THR A 358 4.54 3.10 0.85
C THR A 358 5.58 3.19 1.98
N HIS A 359 5.55 2.19 2.87
CA HIS A 359 6.47 2.06 4.01
C HIS A 359 6.34 3.13 5.10
N GLY A 360 5.16 3.71 5.27
CA GLY A 360 4.82 4.40 6.51
C GLY A 360 5.22 3.56 7.73
N SER A 361 5.74 4.21 8.75
CA SER A 361 6.26 3.58 9.96
C SER A 361 5.20 3.38 11.03
N GLN A 362 4.08 4.13 10.98
CA GLN A 362 3.06 4.21 12.03
C GLN A 362 2.36 2.87 12.25
N GLU A 363 1.99 2.19 11.18
CA GLU A 363 1.32 0.90 11.14
C GLU A 363 2.24 -0.25 11.60
N TYR A 364 3.56 -0.05 11.62
CA TYR A 364 4.57 -1.01 12.09
C TYR A 364 5.12 -0.68 13.49
N LEU A 365 4.57 0.32 14.17
CA LEU A 365 4.90 0.59 15.57
C LEU A 365 4.40 -0.53 16.49
N GLY A 366 4.98 -0.60 17.69
CA GLY A 366 4.76 -1.70 18.62
C GLY A 366 3.33 -1.79 19.17
N GLY A 367 2.85 -3.00 19.44
CA GLY A 367 1.54 -3.26 20.02
C GLY A 367 1.00 -4.65 19.65
N LYS A 368 -0.26 -4.92 19.96
CA LYS A 368 -0.96 -6.18 19.60
C LYS A 368 -0.88 -6.43 18.10
N GLU A 369 -0.80 -7.67 17.62
CA GLU A 369 -0.73 -7.99 16.19
C GLU A 369 -1.94 -7.45 15.40
N ARG A 370 -3.16 -7.64 15.93
CA ARG A 370 -4.45 -7.30 15.31
C ARG A 370 -5.44 -6.85 16.40
N GLY A 371 -6.46 -6.07 16.02
CA GLY A 371 -7.46 -5.60 16.98
C GLY A 371 -6.84 -4.76 18.10
N LEU A 372 -6.02 -3.79 17.68
CA LEU A 372 -5.19 -2.97 18.55
C LEU A 372 -6.03 -2.18 19.57
N SER A 373 -5.46 -1.98 20.75
CA SER A 373 -5.90 -0.96 21.69
C SER A 373 -5.59 0.43 21.14
N ILE A 374 -6.36 1.45 21.53
CA ILE A 374 -6.01 2.84 21.27
C ILE A 374 -4.62 3.20 21.84
N TYR A 375 -4.18 2.48 22.87
CA TYR A 375 -2.87 2.67 23.52
C TYR A 375 -1.73 1.87 22.87
N ASP A 376 -2.02 1.01 21.89
CA ASP A 376 -0.96 0.45 21.04
C ASP A 376 -0.37 1.56 20.17
N GLN A 377 0.95 1.57 19.98
CA GLN A 377 1.70 2.75 19.55
C GLN A 377 1.24 3.32 18.19
N GLY A 378 0.81 2.45 17.27
CA GLY A 378 0.23 2.87 16.00
C GLY A 378 -1.05 3.69 16.20
N ASN A 379 -2.05 3.09 16.86
CA ASN A 379 -3.31 3.77 17.16
C ASN A 379 -3.11 5.01 18.03
N LEU A 380 -2.16 4.97 18.97
CA LEU A 380 -1.84 6.08 19.86
C LEU A 380 -1.40 7.34 19.10
N ALA A 381 -0.66 7.18 18.01
CA ALA A 381 -0.20 8.29 17.19
C ALA A 381 -1.38 9.01 16.48
N VAL A 382 -2.23 8.27 15.77
CA VAL A 382 -3.32 8.85 14.95
C VAL A 382 -4.59 9.16 15.74
N TRP A 383 -4.82 8.43 16.83
CA TRP A 383 -5.96 8.57 17.72
C TRP A 383 -7.29 8.58 16.95
N ASP A 384 -8.16 9.54 17.26
CA ASP A 384 -9.50 9.67 16.68
C ASP A 384 -9.51 10.36 15.30
N THR A 385 -8.35 10.69 14.75
CA THR A 385 -8.25 11.40 13.46
C THR A 385 -8.51 10.44 12.31
N PRO A 386 -9.38 10.77 11.33
CA PRO A 386 -9.50 10.04 10.08
C PRO A 386 -8.13 9.91 9.38
N VAL A 387 -7.81 8.70 8.91
CA VAL A 387 -6.56 8.41 8.20
C VAL A 387 -6.91 7.95 6.78
N VAL A 388 -6.35 8.63 5.78
CA VAL A 388 -6.47 8.27 4.36
C VAL A 388 -5.09 7.90 3.84
N TYR A 389 -5.01 6.83 3.05
CA TYR A 389 -3.72 6.30 2.63
C TYR A 389 -3.75 5.85 1.17
N PRO A 390 -3.30 6.70 0.22
CA PRO A 390 -3.00 6.27 -1.13
C PRO A 390 -1.91 5.18 -1.11
N PHE A 391 -2.20 4.02 -1.68
CA PHE A 391 -1.31 2.85 -1.62
C PHE A 391 -1.22 2.13 -2.96
N ILE A 392 -0.06 1.54 -3.27
CA ILE A 392 0.18 0.90 -4.56
C ILE A 392 -0.59 -0.42 -4.68
N VAL A 393 -1.16 -0.69 -5.87
CA VAL A 393 -2.05 -1.84 -6.07
C VAL A 393 -1.35 -3.20 -6.01
N ASP A 394 -0.05 -3.27 -6.27
CA ASP A 394 0.72 -4.52 -6.29
C ASP A 394 1.26 -4.94 -4.91
N ASP A 395 1.11 -4.10 -3.88
CA ASP A 395 1.53 -4.37 -2.50
C ASP A 395 0.34 -4.53 -1.55
N VAL A 396 -0.49 -5.53 -1.85
CA VAL A 396 -1.69 -5.85 -1.05
C VAL A 396 -1.33 -6.25 0.39
N GLY A 397 -0.17 -6.88 0.58
CA GLY A 397 0.28 -7.36 1.89
C GLY A 397 0.48 -6.22 2.89
N GLU A 398 1.26 -5.19 2.51
CA GLU A 398 1.47 -4.01 3.35
C GLU A 398 0.21 -3.14 3.43
N ALA A 399 -0.56 -3.02 2.34
CA ALA A 399 -1.84 -2.32 2.37
C ALA A 399 -2.77 -2.87 3.46
N MET A 400 -2.76 -4.19 3.70
CA MET A 400 -3.56 -4.76 4.78
C MET A 400 -3.09 -4.37 6.19
N GLN A 401 -1.78 -4.16 6.37
CA GLN A 401 -1.22 -3.67 7.62
C GLN A 401 -1.75 -2.28 7.95
N THR A 402 -1.80 -1.39 6.96
CA THR A 402 -2.32 -0.01 7.14
C THR A 402 -3.80 0.00 7.54
N LYS A 403 -4.62 -0.91 6.98
CA LYS A 403 -6.04 -1.03 7.35
C LYS A 403 -6.22 -1.57 8.77
N ARG A 404 -5.44 -2.59 9.14
CA ARG A 404 -5.62 -3.35 10.40
C ARG A 404 -4.93 -2.71 11.61
N ARG A 405 -3.88 -1.91 11.38
CA ARG A 405 -3.05 -1.29 12.43
C ARG A 405 -2.81 0.21 12.26
N GLY A 406 -2.97 0.71 11.03
CA GLY A 406 -2.86 2.14 10.73
C GLY A 406 -4.19 2.89 10.81
N ARG A 407 -5.30 2.18 11.05
CA ARG A 407 -6.66 2.72 11.05
C ARG A 407 -7.03 3.45 9.74
N ALA A 408 -6.38 3.08 8.63
CA ALA A 408 -6.45 3.79 7.36
C ALA A 408 -7.63 3.35 6.47
N THR A 409 -8.21 4.31 5.76
CA THR A 409 -8.96 4.07 4.52
C THR A 409 -7.97 4.10 3.36
N VAL A 410 -7.72 2.93 2.77
CA VAL A 410 -6.75 2.77 1.68
C VAL A 410 -7.39 3.07 0.34
N ILE A 411 -6.71 3.89 -0.48
CA ILE A 411 -7.10 4.22 -1.84
C ILE A 411 -6.01 3.70 -2.79
N SER A 412 -6.33 2.70 -3.61
CA SER A 412 -5.34 2.10 -4.50
C SER A 412 -4.93 3.05 -5.63
N HIS A 413 -3.66 3.06 -6.00
CA HIS A 413 -3.16 3.69 -7.23
C HIS A 413 -2.37 2.71 -8.11
N MET A 414 -2.14 3.10 -9.36
CA MET A 414 -1.41 2.26 -10.32
C MET A 414 0.08 2.17 -9.97
N THR A 415 0.69 1.07 -10.40
CA THR A 415 2.15 0.94 -10.52
C THR A 415 2.68 1.93 -11.58
N PRO A 416 4.00 2.20 -11.61
CA PRO A 416 4.60 2.90 -12.74
C PRO A 416 4.40 2.09 -14.04
N PRO A 417 4.48 2.72 -15.21
CA PRO A 417 4.50 2.01 -16.49
C PRO A 417 5.70 1.07 -16.60
N PHE A 418 5.61 0.05 -17.47
CA PHE A 418 6.68 -0.92 -17.70
C PHE A 418 7.09 -0.98 -19.18
N ALA A 419 8.35 -1.36 -19.40
CA ALA A 419 8.89 -1.77 -20.69
C ALA A 419 9.82 -2.97 -20.50
N ALA A 420 10.20 -3.59 -21.62
CA ALA A 420 11.30 -4.54 -21.62
C ALA A 420 12.60 -3.80 -21.23
N ALA A 421 13.41 -4.41 -20.35
CA ALA A 421 14.66 -3.82 -19.89
C ALA A 421 15.65 -3.54 -21.03
N GLY A 422 15.58 -4.34 -22.11
CA GLY A 422 16.54 -4.28 -23.20
C GLY A 422 17.94 -4.71 -22.76
N LEU A 423 18.92 -4.53 -23.65
CA LEU A 423 20.34 -4.76 -23.34
C LEU A 423 21.10 -3.48 -23.61
N GLU A 424 21.91 -3.05 -22.64
CA GLU A 424 22.72 -1.84 -22.73
C GLU A 424 24.21 -2.14 -22.57
N GLY A 425 25.04 -1.16 -22.96
CA GLY A 425 26.49 -1.17 -22.72
C GLY A 425 27.19 -2.46 -23.16
N GLU A 426 27.96 -3.05 -22.24
CA GLU A 426 28.75 -4.26 -22.51
C GLU A 426 27.88 -5.51 -22.69
N ILE A 427 26.67 -5.55 -22.12
CA ILE A 427 25.75 -6.68 -22.27
C ILE A 427 25.18 -6.71 -23.69
N ARG A 428 24.86 -5.54 -24.27
CA ARG A 428 24.51 -5.42 -25.70
C ARG A 428 25.65 -5.92 -26.59
N ASN A 429 26.89 -5.49 -26.30
CA ASN A 429 28.07 -5.92 -27.06
C ASN A 429 28.26 -7.46 -26.98
N LEU A 430 27.99 -8.06 -25.82
CA LEU A 430 28.06 -9.51 -25.63
C LEU A 430 27.00 -10.24 -26.46
N HIS A 431 25.77 -9.73 -26.50
CA HIS A 431 24.69 -10.25 -27.34
C HIS A 431 25.01 -10.17 -28.85
N GLU A 432 25.56 -9.05 -29.31
CA GLU A 432 26.00 -8.88 -30.70
C GLU A 432 27.13 -9.84 -31.06
N LEU A 433 28.14 -9.97 -30.19
CA LEU A 433 29.26 -10.87 -30.41
C LEU A 433 28.82 -12.34 -30.47
N MET A 434 27.81 -12.71 -29.68
CA MET A 434 27.19 -14.05 -29.73
C MET A 434 26.47 -14.31 -31.06
N HIS A 435 25.70 -13.35 -31.58
CA HIS A 435 25.06 -13.51 -32.89
C HIS A 435 26.09 -13.56 -34.02
N GLN A 436 27.14 -12.74 -33.97
CA GLN A 436 28.26 -12.82 -34.91
C GLN A 436 28.92 -14.20 -34.86
N TYR A 437 29.18 -14.75 -33.67
CA TYR A 437 29.72 -16.11 -33.52
C TYR A 437 28.84 -17.17 -34.23
N LYS A 438 27.51 -17.07 -34.09
CA LYS A 438 26.57 -18.02 -34.71
C LYS A 438 26.60 -17.95 -36.25
N GLN A 439 26.85 -16.78 -36.82
CA GLN A 439 26.89 -16.56 -38.28
C GLN A 439 28.23 -16.92 -38.93
N LEU A 440 29.32 -17.06 -38.15
CA LEU A 440 30.65 -17.37 -38.69
C LEU A 440 30.78 -18.84 -39.12
N ASP A 441 31.47 -19.05 -40.25
CA ASP A 441 31.92 -20.37 -40.69
C ASP A 441 33.05 -20.92 -39.80
N GLN A 442 33.23 -22.25 -39.84
CA GLN A 442 34.31 -22.90 -39.09
C GLN A 442 35.69 -22.40 -39.53
N GLY A 443 36.48 -21.92 -38.58
CA GLY A 443 37.82 -21.39 -38.85
C GLY A 443 38.40 -20.59 -37.68
N GLY A 444 39.60 -20.05 -37.88
CA GLY A 444 40.34 -19.31 -36.84
C GLY A 444 39.62 -18.05 -36.35
N VAL A 445 38.81 -17.41 -37.20
CA VAL A 445 38.00 -16.25 -36.82
C VAL A 445 36.90 -16.65 -35.82
N LYS A 446 36.20 -17.76 -36.07
CA LYS A 446 35.18 -18.29 -35.16
C LYS A 446 35.76 -18.69 -33.81
N GLN A 447 36.92 -19.33 -33.78
CA GLN A 447 37.63 -19.68 -32.53
C GLN A 447 38.05 -18.44 -31.74
N LYS A 448 38.61 -17.41 -32.41
CA LYS A 448 38.97 -16.15 -31.76
C LYS A 448 37.74 -15.45 -31.15
N THR A 449 36.63 -15.45 -31.88
CA THR A 449 35.35 -14.88 -31.44
C THR A 449 34.81 -15.63 -30.22
N ALA A 450 34.91 -16.97 -30.19
CA ALA A 450 34.54 -17.78 -29.03
C ALA A 450 35.34 -17.40 -27.77
N THR A 451 36.66 -17.21 -27.89
CA THR A 451 37.50 -16.77 -26.77
C THR A 451 37.14 -15.36 -26.31
N GLN A 452 36.87 -14.44 -27.24
CA GLN A 452 36.43 -13.08 -26.90
C GLN A 452 35.09 -13.07 -26.16
N LEU A 453 34.16 -13.93 -26.59
CA LEU A 453 32.84 -14.07 -25.99
C LEU A 453 32.91 -14.65 -24.58
N ALA A 454 33.69 -15.70 -24.36
CA ALA A 454 33.94 -16.24 -23.01
C ALA A 454 34.59 -15.18 -22.11
N LYS A 455 35.59 -14.45 -22.61
CA LYS A 455 36.25 -13.38 -21.86
C LYS A 455 35.25 -12.27 -21.47
N LEU A 456 34.50 -11.76 -22.44
CA LEU A 456 33.53 -10.68 -22.20
C LEU A 456 32.43 -11.13 -21.23
N CYS A 457 32.01 -12.38 -21.30
CA CYS A 457 31.06 -12.97 -20.34
C CYS A 457 31.61 -13.02 -18.88
N PHE A 458 32.91 -13.25 -18.69
CA PHE A 458 33.54 -13.14 -17.36
C PHE A 458 33.74 -11.69 -16.93
N ASP A 459 34.17 -10.82 -17.85
CA ASP A 459 34.39 -9.39 -17.55
C ASP A 459 33.09 -8.71 -17.07
N THR A 460 31.95 -9.06 -17.69
CA THR A 460 30.62 -8.52 -17.32
C THR A 460 29.94 -9.27 -16.18
N ASN A 461 30.58 -10.30 -15.61
CA ASN A 461 30.02 -11.22 -14.61
C ASN A 461 28.83 -12.10 -15.06
N ILE A 462 28.39 -12.04 -16.31
CA ILE A 462 27.29 -12.88 -16.83
C ILE A 462 27.59 -14.38 -16.67
N CYS A 463 28.86 -14.79 -16.84
CA CYS A 463 29.25 -16.19 -16.66
C CYS A 463 29.10 -16.67 -15.21
N LYS A 464 29.22 -15.76 -14.24
CA LYS A 464 28.95 -16.04 -12.83
C LYS A 464 27.46 -16.24 -12.59
N ASP A 465 26.62 -15.38 -13.18
CA ASP A 465 25.15 -15.46 -13.04
C ASP A 465 24.60 -16.75 -13.69
N LEU A 466 25.21 -17.16 -14.81
CA LEU A 466 24.92 -18.42 -15.48
C LEU A 466 25.46 -19.66 -14.74
N GLY A 467 26.42 -19.50 -13.81
CA GLY A 467 27.12 -20.60 -13.16
C GLY A 467 28.06 -21.39 -14.09
N TRP A 468 28.67 -20.73 -15.07
CA TRP A 468 29.61 -21.34 -16.02
C TRP A 468 31.05 -20.99 -15.70
N GLU A 469 31.87 -22.03 -15.52
CA GLU A 469 33.32 -21.91 -15.35
C GLU A 469 34.05 -22.13 -16.68
N GLN A 470 35.26 -21.54 -16.81
CA GLN A 470 36.07 -21.62 -18.03
C GLN A 470 36.26 -23.07 -18.50
N ALA A 471 36.55 -23.98 -17.57
CA ALA A 471 36.77 -25.39 -17.89
C ALA A 471 35.56 -26.07 -18.56
N ARG A 472 34.33 -25.67 -18.19
CA ARG A 472 33.10 -26.18 -18.79
C ARG A 472 32.81 -25.51 -20.13
N ILE A 473 33.08 -24.21 -20.25
CA ILE A 473 32.96 -23.47 -21.52
C ILE A 473 33.87 -24.10 -22.59
N ASP A 474 35.10 -24.47 -22.22
CA ASP A 474 36.06 -25.08 -23.13
C ASP A 474 35.62 -26.48 -23.62
N GLN A 475 34.85 -27.22 -22.79
CA GLN A 475 34.37 -28.57 -23.11
C GLN A 475 33.02 -28.59 -23.82
N GLU A 476 32.13 -27.65 -23.48
CA GLU A 476 30.72 -27.64 -23.90
C GLU A 476 30.31 -26.28 -24.49
N PHE A 477 31.14 -25.71 -25.38
CA PHE A 477 30.95 -24.34 -25.88
C PHE A 477 29.58 -24.10 -26.54
N ASP A 478 29.06 -25.06 -27.30
CA ASP A 478 27.75 -24.91 -27.95
C ASP A 478 26.61 -24.82 -26.92
N LYS A 479 26.67 -25.62 -25.84
CA LYS A 479 25.71 -25.55 -24.73
C LYS A 479 25.84 -24.22 -23.98
N PHE A 480 27.06 -23.69 -23.86
CA PHE A 480 27.30 -22.38 -23.27
C PHE A 480 26.64 -21.28 -24.09
N ILE A 481 26.78 -21.31 -25.43
CA ILE A 481 26.14 -20.32 -26.32
C ILE A 481 24.62 -20.39 -26.24
N ASP A 482 24.02 -21.58 -26.16
CA ASP A 482 22.58 -21.73 -25.97
C ASP A 482 22.14 -21.16 -24.61
N ALA A 483 22.86 -21.47 -23.53
CA ALA A 483 22.57 -20.95 -22.20
C ALA A 483 22.73 -19.42 -22.13
N LEU A 484 23.77 -18.87 -22.75
CA LEU A 484 24.01 -17.44 -22.82
C LEU A 484 22.90 -16.74 -23.61
N HIS A 485 22.45 -17.32 -24.73
CA HIS A 485 21.37 -16.74 -25.51
C HIS A 485 20.07 -16.64 -24.71
N ILE A 486 19.67 -17.74 -24.06
CA ILE A 486 18.47 -17.78 -23.21
C ILE A 486 18.55 -16.75 -22.09
N HIS A 487 19.72 -16.62 -21.46
CA HIS A 487 19.90 -15.67 -20.36
C HIS A 487 19.86 -14.22 -20.81
N LEU A 488 20.55 -13.88 -21.91
CA LEU A 488 20.51 -12.52 -22.46
C LEU A 488 19.12 -12.15 -22.96
N GLU A 489 18.38 -13.09 -23.54
CA GLU A 489 16.98 -12.89 -23.93
C GLU A 489 16.08 -12.66 -22.71
N ALA A 490 16.26 -13.45 -21.64
CA ALA A 490 15.52 -13.27 -20.38
C ALA A 490 15.82 -11.91 -19.73
N LEU A 491 17.07 -11.46 -19.77
CA LEU A 491 17.43 -10.11 -19.31
C LEU A 491 16.78 -9.03 -20.17
N ALA A 492 16.87 -9.17 -21.50
CA ALA A 492 16.31 -8.18 -22.43
C ALA A 492 14.80 -8.00 -22.29
N THR A 493 14.09 -9.09 -22.01
CA THR A 493 12.62 -9.13 -21.91
C THR A 493 12.09 -8.96 -20.49
N ALA A 494 12.97 -8.77 -19.50
CA ALA A 494 12.56 -8.53 -18.12
C ALA A 494 11.75 -7.22 -18.00
N ASN A 495 10.69 -7.23 -17.19
CA ASN A 495 9.88 -6.04 -16.94
C ASN A 495 10.66 -5.01 -16.12
N GLN A 496 10.89 -3.84 -16.73
CA GLN A 496 11.54 -2.71 -16.10
C GLN A 496 10.53 -1.55 -15.94
N PRO A 497 10.36 -0.98 -14.74
CA PRO A 497 9.54 0.21 -14.55
C PRO A 497 10.16 1.43 -15.25
N LEU A 498 9.33 2.19 -15.97
CA LEU A 498 9.65 3.43 -16.66
C LEU A 498 9.25 4.62 -15.79
N GLY A 499 10.16 5.01 -14.90
CA GLY A 499 9.98 6.16 -14.02
C GLY A 499 9.07 5.86 -12.81
N LEU A 500 8.30 6.87 -12.41
CA LEU A 500 7.47 6.87 -11.22
C LEU A 500 6.01 7.18 -11.58
N HIS A 501 5.07 6.71 -10.77
CA HIS A 501 3.66 7.04 -10.88
C HIS A 501 3.32 8.34 -10.14
N THR A 502 2.52 9.21 -10.76
CA THR A 502 1.96 10.42 -10.15
C THR A 502 0.49 10.19 -9.81
N PHE A 503 0.13 10.29 -8.52
CA PHE A 503 -1.22 9.99 -8.05
C PHE A 503 -2.26 10.90 -8.72
N GLY A 504 -3.34 10.29 -9.23
CA GLY A 504 -4.41 11.01 -9.93
C GLY A 504 -4.17 11.22 -11.43
N HIS A 505 -3.01 10.82 -11.96
CA HIS A 505 -2.69 10.89 -13.39
C HIS A 505 -2.64 9.50 -14.02
N ILE A 506 -3.13 9.41 -15.26
CA ILE A 506 -2.95 8.23 -16.11
C ILE A 506 -1.65 8.43 -16.89
N PRO A 507 -0.81 7.39 -17.06
CA PRO A 507 0.39 7.49 -17.88
C PRO A 507 0.09 7.94 -19.32
N GLU A 508 1.09 8.54 -19.96
CA GLU A 508 1.01 8.85 -21.39
C GLU A 508 0.70 7.61 -22.23
N GLN A 509 0.10 7.82 -23.40
CA GLN A 509 -0.35 6.71 -24.24
C GLN A 509 0.80 5.76 -24.64
N ALA A 510 1.98 6.29 -24.95
CA ALA A 510 3.15 5.48 -25.30
C ALA A 510 3.59 4.56 -24.15
N LEU A 511 3.60 5.07 -22.91
CA LEU A 511 3.93 4.30 -21.70
C LEU A 511 2.86 3.24 -21.41
N THR A 512 1.60 3.57 -21.66
CA THR A 512 0.48 2.62 -21.54
C THR A 512 0.61 1.49 -22.55
N ILE A 513 0.89 1.80 -23.82
CA ILE A 513 1.11 0.79 -24.88
C ILE A 513 2.27 -0.12 -24.50
N SER A 514 3.40 0.44 -24.07
CA SER A 514 4.55 -0.34 -23.63
C SER A 514 4.18 -1.32 -22.52
N THR A 515 3.43 -0.86 -21.51
CA THR A 515 2.97 -1.68 -20.39
C THR A 515 2.02 -2.78 -20.87
N LEU A 516 1.10 -2.48 -21.78
CA LEU A 516 0.17 -3.47 -22.34
C LEU A 516 0.91 -4.58 -23.10
N VAL A 517 1.95 -4.24 -23.86
CA VAL A 517 2.81 -5.23 -24.52
C VAL A 517 3.44 -6.16 -23.48
N GLN A 518 3.95 -5.60 -22.37
CA GLN A 518 4.51 -6.41 -21.27
C GLN A 518 3.45 -7.30 -20.59
N MET A 519 2.22 -6.81 -20.41
CA MET A 519 1.12 -7.58 -19.82
C MET A 519 0.67 -8.75 -20.72
N LEU A 520 0.69 -8.56 -22.04
CA LEU A 520 0.30 -9.57 -23.01
C LEU A 520 1.40 -10.63 -23.22
N GLY A 521 2.66 -10.22 -23.05
CA GLY A 521 3.82 -11.11 -23.06
C GLY A 521 4.26 -11.59 -24.45
N ASN A 522 5.30 -12.42 -24.46
CA ASN A 522 5.97 -12.87 -25.69
C ASN A 522 5.06 -13.74 -26.57
N ASP A 523 4.25 -14.63 -25.99
CA ASP A 523 3.34 -15.49 -26.75
C ASP A 523 2.35 -14.67 -27.60
N PHE A 524 1.87 -13.54 -27.08
CA PHE A 524 0.92 -12.69 -27.80
C PHE A 524 1.60 -11.88 -28.89
N THR A 525 2.77 -11.30 -28.59
CA THR A 525 3.53 -10.51 -29.56
C THR A 525 4.08 -11.37 -30.70
N GLN A 526 4.50 -12.61 -30.41
CA GLN A 526 4.92 -13.58 -31.41
C GLN A 526 3.76 -13.93 -32.36
N ARG A 527 2.57 -14.27 -31.84
CA ARG A 527 1.40 -14.55 -32.67
C ARG A 527 0.99 -13.39 -33.57
N ALA A 528 1.08 -12.16 -33.04
CA ALA A 528 0.82 -10.96 -33.83
C ALA A 528 1.83 -10.85 -34.98
N SER A 529 3.12 -11.01 -34.68
CA SER A 529 4.19 -10.97 -35.69
C SER A 529 4.06 -12.07 -36.74
N GLU A 530 3.68 -13.29 -36.36
CA GLU A 530 3.45 -14.40 -37.28
C GLU A 530 2.30 -14.09 -38.25
N PHE A 531 1.17 -13.61 -37.73
CA PHE A 531 0.03 -13.20 -38.55
C PHE A 531 0.39 -12.06 -39.50
N GLU A 532 1.13 -11.05 -39.02
CA GLU A 532 1.61 -9.93 -39.84
C GLU A 532 2.53 -10.43 -40.96
N HIS A 533 3.43 -11.36 -40.65
CA HIS A 533 4.32 -11.95 -41.64
C HIS A 533 3.55 -12.79 -42.68
N GLU A 534 2.57 -13.60 -42.27
CA GLU A 534 1.78 -14.43 -43.18
C GLU A 534 0.88 -13.61 -44.12
N HIS A 535 0.36 -12.48 -43.65
CA HIS A 535 -0.68 -11.73 -44.37
C HIS A 535 -0.24 -10.40 -44.97
N TYR A 536 0.85 -9.81 -44.50
CA TYR A 536 1.28 -8.46 -44.88
C TYR A 536 2.75 -8.35 -45.29
N SER A 537 3.55 -9.42 -45.22
CA SER A 537 4.96 -9.42 -45.66
C SER A 537 5.13 -8.99 -47.13
N ASP A 538 4.23 -9.41 -48.01
CA ASP A 538 4.24 -9.02 -49.44
C ASP A 538 3.87 -7.54 -49.66
N SER A 539 3.17 -6.89 -48.70
CA SER A 539 2.81 -5.46 -48.80
C SER A 539 3.93 -4.52 -48.36
N LEU A 540 4.88 -5.00 -47.55
CA LEU A 540 6.03 -4.24 -47.06
C LEU A 540 7.22 -4.24 -48.04
N LEU A 541 7.23 -5.16 -49.02
CA LEU A 541 8.20 -5.18 -50.14
C LEU A 541 7.72 -4.36 -51.35
N GLY A 542 6.65 -3.58 -51.17
CA GLY A 542 5.90 -2.91 -52.23
C GLY A 542 6.27 -1.46 -52.54
N GLU A 543 7.54 -1.03 -52.40
CA GLU A 543 8.06 0.15 -53.10
C GLU A 543 9.55 -0.05 -53.46
N LYS A 544 9.82 -0.92 -54.45
CA LYS A 544 10.99 -0.72 -55.33
C LYS A 544 10.50 0.05 -56.55
N GLN A 545 10.59 1.37 -56.47
CA GLN A 545 10.65 2.21 -57.66
C GLN A 545 12.13 2.35 -58.03
N ASP A 546 12.45 1.97 -59.27
CA ASP A 546 13.75 2.16 -59.90
C ASP A 546 14.23 3.61 -59.73
N ASP A 547 15.40 3.83 -59.13
CA ASP A 547 16.44 4.76 -59.58
C ASP A 547 17.67 4.67 -58.65
N ASP A 548 18.85 4.83 -59.24
CA ASP A 548 20.19 4.46 -58.76
C ASP A 548 20.81 5.36 -57.64
N GLU A 549 21.77 4.76 -56.91
CA GLU A 549 22.93 5.35 -56.18
C GLU A 549 22.73 6.23 -54.91
N GLU A 550 22.84 5.61 -53.73
CA GLU A 550 23.87 5.85 -52.67
C GLU A 550 23.38 5.28 -51.33
N GLY A 551 24.20 4.42 -50.71
CA GLY A 551 23.79 3.58 -49.58
C GLY A 551 23.82 4.29 -48.23
N ASP A 552 22.69 4.20 -47.53
CA ASP A 552 22.61 4.25 -46.06
C ASP A 552 21.42 3.37 -45.62
N GLU A 553 21.69 2.09 -45.31
CA GLU A 553 20.68 1.16 -44.80
C GLU A 553 20.56 1.31 -43.28
N SER A 554 19.60 2.12 -42.83
CA SER A 554 19.05 2.02 -41.48
C SER A 554 18.20 0.75 -41.40
N ILE A 555 18.80 -0.34 -40.92
CA ILE A 555 18.13 -1.64 -40.76
C ILE A 555 17.14 -1.55 -39.58
N ALA A 556 15.85 -1.64 -39.89
CA ALA A 556 14.81 -1.92 -38.92
C ALA A 556 15.02 -3.32 -38.34
N HIS A 557 15.32 -3.41 -37.03
CA HIS A 557 15.45 -4.68 -36.33
C HIS A 557 14.07 -5.32 -36.12
N SER A 558 13.63 -6.11 -37.10
CA SER A 558 12.63 -7.16 -36.91
C SER A 558 13.31 -8.32 -36.17
N HIS A 559 12.92 -8.55 -34.92
CA HIS A 559 13.32 -9.75 -34.19
C HIS A 559 12.54 -10.96 -34.75
N THR A 560 13.12 -11.66 -35.73
CA THR A 560 12.66 -12.98 -36.14
C THR A 560 12.94 -13.99 -35.02
N TYR A 561 11.90 -14.42 -34.33
CA TYR A 561 11.93 -15.53 -33.37
C TYR A 561 11.90 -16.86 -34.14
N HIS A 562 12.91 -17.72 -33.93
CA HIS A 562 12.98 -19.04 -34.57
C HIS A 562 12.47 -20.14 -33.63
N GLU A 563 11.49 -20.91 -34.10
CA GLU A 563 10.94 -22.10 -33.44
C GLU A 563 11.79 -23.37 -33.76
N LYS A 564 12.01 -24.25 -32.77
CA LYS A 564 12.61 -25.59 -32.95
C LYS A 564 11.49 -26.62 -33.17
N SER A 565 11.37 -27.16 -34.38
CA SER A 565 10.55 -28.34 -34.69
C SER A 565 11.28 -29.64 -34.33
N HIS A 566 10.73 -30.49 -33.46
CA HIS A 566 11.17 -31.87 -33.28
C HIS A 566 10.30 -32.84 -34.11
N GLU A 567 10.92 -33.51 -35.08
CA GLU A 567 10.33 -34.59 -35.87
C GLU A 567 10.01 -35.83 -35.03
N LYS A 568 8.82 -36.39 -35.27
CA LYS A 568 8.42 -37.75 -34.85
C LYS A 568 9.04 -38.78 -35.79
N SER A 569 9.83 -39.72 -35.26
CA SER A 569 10.13 -40.98 -35.94
C SER A 569 9.46 -42.15 -35.22
N ASN A 570 8.60 -42.86 -35.97
CA ASN A 570 8.04 -44.17 -35.67
C ASN A 570 9.15 -45.23 -35.56
N GLU A 571 9.04 -46.15 -34.59
CA GLU A 571 9.37 -47.56 -34.79
C GLU A 571 8.53 -48.46 -33.88
N LYS A 572 7.86 -49.45 -34.48
CA LYS A 572 7.15 -50.56 -33.83
C LYS A 572 8.10 -51.77 -33.77
N SER A 573 8.17 -52.48 -32.64
CA SER A 573 7.81 -53.91 -32.55
C SER A 573 8.08 -54.50 -31.16
N ASP A 574 7.05 -55.16 -30.63
CA ASP A 574 7.02 -56.46 -29.93
C ASP A 574 7.83 -56.73 -28.66
N GLY A 575 7.13 -57.25 -27.64
CA GLY A 575 7.71 -58.24 -26.73
C GLY A 575 7.30 -58.17 -25.26
N GLN A 576 6.16 -58.80 -24.94
CA GLN A 576 5.82 -59.56 -23.73
C GLN A 576 6.66 -59.43 -22.43
N GLY A 577 5.97 -59.31 -21.28
CA GLY A 577 6.30 -60.17 -20.12
C GLY A 577 6.29 -59.53 -18.72
N HIS A 578 5.18 -59.74 -18.01
CA HIS A 578 5.07 -60.15 -16.60
C HIS A 578 5.68 -59.36 -15.41
N ASP A 579 4.76 -59.06 -14.49
CA ASP A 579 4.77 -59.30 -13.03
C ASP A 579 5.59 -58.47 -12.03
N LYS A 580 4.81 -58.02 -11.02
CA LYS A 580 5.07 -57.95 -9.57
C LYS A 580 5.66 -56.66 -8.95
N ALA A 581 4.81 -56.03 -8.14
CA ALA A 581 5.19 -55.29 -6.92
C ALA A 581 5.79 -56.26 -5.86
N PRO A 582 6.52 -55.77 -4.83
CA PRO A 582 5.88 -55.13 -3.67
C PRO A 582 6.66 -53.98 -2.98
N GLU A 583 5.89 -53.06 -2.38
CA GLU A 583 5.93 -52.62 -0.96
C GLU A 583 7.28 -52.57 -0.19
N LYS A 584 7.73 -51.37 0.24
CA LYS A 584 7.71 -50.89 1.66
C LYS A 584 8.73 -49.77 1.99
N ASP A 585 8.21 -48.86 2.81
CA ASP A 585 8.77 -48.20 3.99
C ASP A 585 9.67 -46.92 3.95
N GLU A 586 9.28 -46.06 4.91
CA GLU A 586 10.03 -45.10 5.73
C GLU A 586 10.18 -43.62 5.31
N THR A 587 9.23 -42.84 5.85
CA THR A 587 9.36 -41.56 6.58
C THR A 587 10.76 -41.02 6.91
N THR A 588 10.96 -39.74 6.58
CA THR A 588 11.55 -38.60 7.36
C THR A 588 11.76 -37.47 6.32
N GLY A 589 11.47 -36.18 6.50
CA GLY A 589 11.42 -35.29 7.66
C GLY A 589 12.40 -34.13 7.42
N SER A 590 11.87 -32.89 7.33
CA SER A 590 12.58 -31.58 7.26
C SER A 590 13.23 -31.21 5.91
N GLU A 591 13.40 -29.96 5.48
CA GLU A 591 12.92 -28.61 5.84
C GLU A 591 13.43 -27.70 4.69
N ILE A 592 12.53 -26.87 4.13
CA ILE A 592 12.70 -25.42 3.92
C ILE A 592 14.02 -24.91 3.28
N SER A 593 13.88 -24.27 2.11
CA SER A 593 14.57 -23.00 1.83
C SER A 593 13.98 -22.34 0.59
N THR A 594 12.89 -21.61 0.77
CA THR A 594 12.45 -20.53 -0.12
C THR A 594 13.40 -19.34 0.07
N ARG A 595 14.19 -19.02 -0.97
CA ARG A 595 14.99 -17.79 -1.01
C ARG A 595 14.20 -16.70 -1.71
N LYS A 596 13.99 -15.61 -0.96
CA LYS A 596 13.73 -14.26 -1.44
C LYS A 596 15.02 -13.65 -1.99
#